data_AF-A0A956DDN9-F1
#
_entry.id   AF-A0A956DDN9-F1
#
_cell.length_a   1.000
_cell.length_b   1.000
_cell.length_c   1.000
_cell.angle_alpha   90.00
_cell.angle_beta   90.00
_cell.angle_gamma   90.00
#
_symmetry.space_group_name_H-M   'P 1'
#
loop_
_entity.id
_entity.type
_entity.pdbx_description
1 polymer ?
#
loop_
_entity_poly.entity_id
_entity_poly.type
_entity_poly.pdbx_seq_one_letter_code
_entity_poly.pdbx_strand_id
1 'polypeptide(L)'
;GFGARTGDEIDGIEVAVGLDIDGRTSDTSDELGCKRRDFMAPDGRAGIDNQFTFLYETVAEVFQDGVVEGIIQNSINEGRLLLMYQLSGVDDPRNDDDVEVAIFLGEGRPDLNSNNRIVGSQTFDRRLDASVTTTRGRIVDGVLETDAFDIEMPMAFFNVFFDLQLSEARIRGEMHEDGGMVGVLAGAVSMEQIYEIGRMADGAQELQITPTLQMLLPRWADLLPGDDGRCTHLSAALTFESVPAFVYEDVAP
;
A
#
# COMPACT_ATOMS: atom_id res chain seq x y z
N GLY A 1 -2.74 -3.30 6.98
CA GLY A 1 -1.70 -4.34 7.05
C GLY A 1 -1.18 -4.60 5.66
N PHE A 2 -0.42 -5.67 5.45
CA PHE A 2 -0.10 -6.11 4.09
C PHE A 2 -1.29 -6.86 3.48
N GLY A 3 -1.57 -6.61 2.20
CA GLY A 3 -2.45 -7.47 1.42
C GLY A 3 -1.75 -8.81 1.21
N ALA A 4 -2.48 -9.91 1.41
CA ALA A 4 -1.93 -11.25 1.28
C ALA A 4 -2.89 -12.15 0.48
N ARG A 5 -2.39 -13.32 0.10
CA ARG A 5 -3.22 -14.40 -0.43
C ARG A 5 -4.15 -14.92 0.65
N THR A 6 -5.35 -15.31 0.23
CA THR A 6 -6.39 -15.85 1.13
C THR A 6 -6.31 -17.37 1.27
N GLY A 7 -5.61 -18.04 0.34
CA GLY A 7 -5.62 -19.49 0.21
C GLY A 7 -6.80 -20.03 -0.62
N ASP A 8 -7.72 -19.15 -1.04
CA ASP A 8 -8.84 -19.49 -1.91
C ASP A 8 -8.43 -19.40 -3.40
N GLU A 9 -9.22 -20.06 -4.25
CA GLU A 9 -9.13 -19.97 -5.71
C GLU A 9 -10.51 -19.69 -6.31
N ILE A 10 -10.56 -18.84 -7.34
CA ILE A 10 -11.74 -18.60 -8.17
C ILE A 10 -11.35 -18.96 -9.61
N ASP A 11 -12.09 -19.88 -10.22
CA ASP A 11 -11.81 -20.42 -11.56
C ASP A 11 -10.35 -20.92 -11.76
N GLY A 12 -9.74 -21.44 -10.69
CA GLY A 12 -8.37 -21.96 -10.69
C GLY A 12 -7.29 -20.86 -10.65
N ILE A 13 -7.67 -19.63 -10.33
CA ILE A 13 -6.77 -18.50 -10.09
C ILE A 13 -6.75 -18.20 -8.58
N GLU A 14 -5.55 -18.09 -8.01
CA GLU A 14 -5.37 -17.78 -6.59
C GLU A 14 -5.95 -16.40 -6.24
N VAL A 15 -6.53 -16.31 -5.04
CA VAL A 15 -7.15 -15.08 -4.55
C VAL A 15 -6.19 -14.31 -3.63
N ALA A 16 -5.94 -13.04 -3.96
CA ALA A 16 -5.12 -12.12 -3.17
C ALA A 16 -5.80 -10.76 -3.00
N VAL A 17 -5.55 -10.12 -1.86
CA VAL A 17 -5.94 -8.72 -1.67
C VAL A 17 -4.94 -7.82 -2.41
N GLY A 18 -5.42 -7.03 -3.37
CA GLY A 18 -4.61 -6.12 -4.18
C GLY A 18 -5.45 -5.33 -5.17
N LEU A 19 -4.79 -4.68 -6.13
CA LEU A 19 -5.41 -3.95 -7.24
C LEU A 19 -4.73 -4.34 -8.56
N ASP A 20 -5.43 -4.08 -9.66
CA ASP A 20 -4.86 -4.11 -11.00
C ASP A 20 -4.08 -2.80 -11.21
N ILE A 21 -2.74 -2.90 -11.20
CA ILE A 21 -1.82 -1.76 -11.27
C ILE A 21 -1.51 -1.45 -12.73
N ASP A 22 -1.26 -2.47 -13.55
CA ASP A 22 -0.80 -2.35 -14.94
C ASP A 22 -1.94 -2.35 -15.99
N GLY A 23 -3.18 -2.57 -15.55
CA GLY A 23 -4.38 -2.63 -16.39
C GLY A 23 -4.47 -3.93 -17.20
N ARG A 24 -3.84 -5.01 -16.75
CA ARG A 24 -3.75 -6.29 -17.48
C ARG A 24 -4.33 -7.43 -16.66
N THR A 25 -4.57 -8.53 -17.37
CA THR A 25 -4.82 -9.83 -16.75
C THR A 25 -3.85 -10.80 -17.38
N SER A 26 -2.71 -10.94 -16.72
CA SER A 26 -1.53 -11.65 -17.18
C SER A 26 -1.52 -13.10 -16.70
N ASP A 27 -0.91 -13.95 -17.51
CA ASP A 27 -0.59 -15.32 -17.17
C ASP A 27 0.89 -15.63 -17.46
N THR A 28 1.28 -16.89 -17.28
CA THR A 28 2.68 -17.33 -17.51
C THR A 28 3.17 -17.21 -18.96
N SER A 29 2.29 -16.83 -19.89
CA SER A 29 2.62 -16.60 -21.30
C SER A 29 2.69 -15.11 -21.67
N ASP A 30 2.19 -14.20 -20.84
CA ASP A 30 2.23 -12.76 -21.11
C ASP A 30 3.63 -12.20 -20.85
N GLU A 31 4.29 -11.71 -21.90
CA GLU A 31 5.62 -11.12 -21.76
C GLU A 31 5.59 -9.73 -21.11
N LEU A 32 4.50 -8.98 -21.28
CA LEU A 32 4.35 -7.64 -20.72
C LEU A 32 3.98 -7.70 -19.23
N GLY A 33 3.24 -8.72 -18.80
CA GLY A 33 3.02 -9.08 -17.38
C GLY A 33 4.16 -9.93 -16.79
N CYS A 34 5.34 -9.90 -17.43
CA CYS A 34 6.54 -10.59 -16.96
C CYS A 34 6.39 -12.08 -16.65
N LYS A 35 5.47 -12.74 -17.37
CA LYS A 35 5.12 -14.16 -17.23
C LYS A 35 4.71 -14.50 -15.80
N ARG A 36 4.13 -13.52 -15.11
CA ARG A 36 3.49 -13.65 -13.82
C ARG A 36 2.01 -13.78 -14.04
N ARG A 37 1.42 -14.66 -13.24
CA ARG A 37 -0.02 -14.85 -13.25
C ARG A 37 -0.59 -13.91 -12.22
N ASP A 38 -1.58 -13.13 -12.64
CA ASP A 38 -2.26 -12.22 -11.74
C ASP A 38 -3.24 -12.99 -10.86
N PHE A 39 -3.58 -12.39 -9.74
CA PHE A 39 -4.54 -12.93 -8.79
C PHE A 39 -5.98 -12.53 -9.17
N MET A 40 -6.94 -13.16 -8.52
CA MET A 40 -8.28 -12.60 -8.38
C MET A 40 -8.42 -11.89 -7.03
N ALA A 41 -9.21 -10.82 -6.97
CA ALA A 41 -9.60 -10.22 -5.70
C ALA A 41 -10.68 -11.07 -5.02
N PRO A 42 -10.86 -10.94 -3.68
CA PRO A 42 -11.95 -11.63 -2.98
C PRO A 42 -13.35 -11.29 -3.50
N ASP A 43 -13.51 -10.14 -4.17
CA ASP A 43 -14.75 -9.68 -4.80
C ASP A 43 -14.90 -10.14 -6.27
N GLY A 44 -13.94 -10.93 -6.78
CA GLY A 44 -13.96 -11.50 -8.13
C GLY A 44 -13.36 -10.62 -9.23
N ARG A 45 -12.82 -9.43 -8.92
CA ARG A 45 -12.05 -8.65 -9.92
C ARG A 45 -10.80 -9.44 -10.34
N ALA A 46 -10.51 -9.44 -11.63
CA ALA A 46 -9.33 -10.08 -12.21
C ALA A 46 -8.17 -9.08 -12.35
N GLY A 47 -6.98 -9.58 -12.70
CA GLY A 47 -5.81 -8.74 -12.96
C GLY A 47 -5.14 -8.20 -11.70
N ILE A 48 -5.31 -8.87 -10.55
CA ILE A 48 -4.81 -8.33 -9.29
C ILE A 48 -3.30 -8.55 -9.16
N ASP A 49 -2.57 -7.47 -9.03
CA ASP A 49 -1.15 -7.42 -8.79
C ASP A 49 -0.85 -7.39 -7.27
N ASN A 50 -0.23 -8.45 -6.74
CA ASN A 50 0.30 -8.45 -5.37
C ASN A 50 1.40 -9.50 -5.15
N GLN A 51 2.42 -9.54 -6.01
CA GLN A 51 3.51 -10.50 -5.96
C GLN A 51 4.39 -10.38 -4.71
N PHE A 52 4.37 -9.24 -4.01
CA PHE A 52 4.98 -9.07 -2.70
C PHE A 52 4.42 -10.05 -1.65
N THR A 53 3.22 -10.59 -1.85
CA THR A 53 2.63 -11.60 -0.94
C THR A 53 3.57 -12.78 -0.69
N PHE A 54 4.33 -13.24 -1.70
CA PHE A 54 5.27 -14.35 -1.51
C PHE A 54 6.43 -14.00 -0.57
N LEU A 55 6.89 -12.76 -0.62
CA LEU A 55 7.91 -12.27 0.30
C LEU A 55 7.33 -12.10 1.71
N TYR A 56 6.14 -11.48 1.80
CA TYR A 56 5.45 -11.30 3.08
C TYR A 56 5.17 -12.64 3.77
N GLU A 57 4.68 -13.64 3.07
CA GLU A 57 4.43 -14.98 3.62
C GLU A 57 5.71 -15.66 4.08
N THR A 58 6.81 -15.54 3.33
CA THR A 58 8.12 -16.07 3.75
C THR A 58 8.58 -15.43 5.06
N VAL A 59 8.32 -14.13 5.24
CA VAL A 59 8.62 -13.41 6.48
C VAL A 59 7.65 -13.83 7.59
N ALA A 60 6.36 -13.95 7.30
CA ALA A 60 5.32 -14.36 8.26
C ALA A 60 5.54 -15.79 8.77
N GLU A 61 6.10 -16.70 7.98
CA GLU A 61 6.49 -18.04 8.45
C GLU A 61 7.64 -18.02 9.46
N VAL A 62 8.53 -17.03 9.36
CA VAL A 62 9.70 -16.89 10.24
C VAL A 62 9.34 -16.16 11.53
N PHE A 63 8.45 -15.16 11.44
CA PHE A 63 7.94 -14.42 12.58
C PHE A 63 6.61 -15.01 13.08
N GLN A 64 6.09 -14.52 14.21
CA GLN A 64 4.73 -14.91 14.60
C GLN A 64 3.72 -14.07 13.82
N ASP A 65 2.58 -14.67 13.46
CA ASP A 65 1.46 -13.96 12.83
C ASP A 65 1.13 -12.67 13.60
N GLY A 66 0.95 -11.56 12.87
CA GLY A 66 0.58 -10.28 13.43
C GLY A 66 1.74 -9.42 13.96
N VAL A 67 2.98 -9.93 13.98
CA VAL A 67 4.15 -9.15 14.44
C VAL A 67 4.39 -7.94 13.52
N VAL A 68 4.34 -8.15 12.21
CA VAL A 68 4.57 -7.10 11.21
C VAL A 68 3.47 -6.02 11.29
N GLU A 69 2.22 -6.44 11.37
CA GLU A 69 1.05 -5.57 11.53
C GLU A 69 1.13 -4.78 12.84
N GLY A 70 1.55 -5.42 13.93
CA GLY A 70 1.74 -4.78 15.22
C GLY A 70 2.80 -3.68 15.19
N ILE A 71 3.91 -3.88 14.46
CA ILE A 71 4.94 -2.86 14.28
C ILE A 71 4.39 -1.64 13.52
N ILE A 72 3.65 -1.86 12.43
CA ILE A 72 3.01 -0.77 11.67
C ILE A 72 2.00 -0.04 12.55
N GLN A 73 1.13 -0.78 13.25
CA GLN A 73 0.11 -0.20 14.13
C GLN A 73 0.75 0.62 15.26
N ASN A 74 1.87 0.18 15.82
CA ASN A 74 2.59 0.95 16.82
C ASN A 74 3.16 2.26 16.24
N SER A 75 3.69 2.24 15.02
CA SER A 75 4.15 3.46 14.34
C SER A 75 3.02 4.46 14.08
N ILE A 76 1.82 3.98 13.75
CA ILE A 76 0.61 4.80 13.65
C ILE A 76 0.24 5.37 15.03
N ASN A 77 0.17 4.52 16.05
CA ASN A 77 -0.23 4.88 17.42
C ASN A 77 0.74 5.88 18.09
N GLU A 78 2.01 5.87 17.69
CA GLU A 78 3.05 6.78 18.17
C GLU A 78 3.16 8.05 17.31
N GLY A 79 2.32 8.22 16.29
CA GLY A 79 2.28 9.40 15.45
C GLY A 79 3.38 9.47 14.39
N ARG A 80 4.14 8.39 14.17
CA ARG A 80 5.23 8.35 13.18
C ARG A 80 4.74 8.10 11.75
N LEU A 81 3.61 7.44 11.61
CA LEU A 81 2.95 7.14 10.33
C LEU A 81 1.49 7.57 10.42
N LEU A 82 1.23 8.87 10.25
CA LEU A 82 -0.12 9.43 10.14
C LEU A 82 -0.38 9.82 8.68
N LEU A 83 -0.75 8.84 7.87
CA LEU A 83 -1.12 9.07 6.47
C LEU A 83 -2.55 9.62 6.40
N MET A 84 -2.69 10.80 5.81
CA MET A 84 -3.95 11.52 5.66
C MET A 84 -4.37 11.56 4.20
N TYR A 85 -5.68 11.46 3.98
CA TYR A 85 -6.31 11.56 2.68
C TYR A 85 -7.35 12.68 2.76
N GLN A 86 -7.29 13.61 1.82
CA GLN A 86 -8.27 14.67 1.67
C GLN A 86 -8.92 14.56 0.29
N LEU A 87 -10.25 14.44 0.28
CA LEU A 87 -11.06 14.50 -0.92
C LEU A 87 -11.58 15.92 -1.11
N SER A 88 -11.40 16.45 -2.31
CA SER A 88 -11.85 17.77 -2.72
C SER A 88 -12.66 17.69 -4.01
N GLY A 89 -13.61 18.60 -4.18
CA GLY A 89 -14.47 18.63 -5.37
C GLY A 89 -15.54 17.54 -5.43
N VAL A 90 -15.88 16.90 -4.30
CA VAL A 90 -16.91 15.86 -4.25
C VAL A 90 -18.31 16.49 -4.37
N ASP A 91 -18.99 16.23 -5.47
CA ASP A 91 -20.37 16.64 -5.77
C ASP A 91 -21.39 15.59 -5.27
N ASP A 92 -21.11 14.30 -5.44
CA ASP A 92 -21.93 13.19 -4.93
C ASP A 92 -21.05 12.09 -4.28
N PRO A 93 -21.13 11.89 -2.95
CA PRO A 93 -20.28 10.93 -2.23
C PRO A 93 -20.57 9.46 -2.57
N ARG A 94 -21.58 9.17 -3.40
CA ARG A 94 -21.82 7.82 -3.92
C ARG A 94 -21.39 7.64 -5.37
N ASN A 95 -21.50 8.66 -6.21
CA ASN A 95 -21.17 8.55 -7.63
C ASN A 95 -20.63 9.88 -8.16
N ASP A 96 -19.33 9.97 -8.32
CA ASP A 96 -18.64 11.18 -8.78
C ASP A 96 -17.58 10.80 -9.81
N ASP A 97 -17.58 11.45 -10.97
CA ASP A 97 -16.70 11.09 -12.07
C ASP A 97 -15.31 11.77 -11.98
N ASP A 98 -15.16 12.81 -11.16
CA ASP A 98 -13.89 13.55 -10.99
C ASP A 98 -13.77 14.12 -9.58
N VAL A 99 -12.89 13.52 -8.78
CA VAL A 99 -12.51 14.03 -7.45
C VAL A 99 -11.02 14.22 -7.36
N GLU A 100 -10.59 15.22 -6.60
CA GLU A 100 -9.18 15.40 -6.28
C GLU A 100 -8.87 14.72 -4.95
N VAL A 101 -7.77 13.97 -4.91
CA VAL A 101 -7.27 13.29 -3.71
C VAL A 101 -5.89 13.83 -3.38
N ALA A 102 -5.77 14.50 -2.23
CA ALA A 102 -4.49 14.87 -1.66
C ALA A 102 -4.09 13.87 -0.57
N ILE A 103 -2.84 13.43 -0.61
CA ILE A 103 -2.26 12.47 0.32
C ILE A 103 -1.04 13.13 0.95
N PHE A 104 -1.00 13.14 2.28
CA PHE A 104 0.05 13.82 3.02
C PHE A 104 0.22 13.22 4.40
N LEU A 105 1.29 13.62 5.08
CA LEU A 105 1.59 13.16 6.42
C LEU A 105 1.17 14.18 7.46
N GLY A 106 0.43 13.73 8.46
CA GLY A 106 0.14 14.47 9.66
C GLY A 106 1.26 14.37 10.68
N GLU A 107 1.18 15.23 11.70
CA GLU A 107 2.01 15.18 12.89
C GLU A 107 1.16 15.29 14.16
N GLY A 108 1.72 14.79 15.27
CA GLY A 108 1.05 14.72 16.56
C GLY A 108 0.89 13.27 17.04
N ARG A 109 0.41 13.11 18.27
CA ARG A 109 0.17 11.80 18.87
C ARG A 109 -1.35 11.56 18.93
N PRO A 110 -1.89 10.55 18.25
CA PRO A 110 -3.33 10.29 18.26
C PRO A 110 -3.79 9.74 19.61
N ASP A 111 -4.99 10.14 20.04
CA ASP A 111 -5.74 9.44 21.07
C ASP A 111 -6.23 8.09 20.54
N LEU A 112 -6.16 7.07 21.40
CA LEU A 112 -6.49 5.69 21.07
C LEU A 112 -7.68 5.20 21.89
N ASN A 113 -8.50 4.32 21.30
CA ASN A 113 -9.54 3.60 22.02
C ASN A 113 -8.97 2.39 22.79
N SER A 114 -9.83 1.64 23.49
CA SER A 114 -9.42 0.46 24.27
C SER A 114 -8.83 -0.69 23.44
N ASN A 115 -8.96 -0.62 22.11
CA ASN A 115 -8.46 -1.61 21.16
C ASN A 115 -7.16 -1.12 20.46
N ASN A 116 -6.53 -0.05 20.96
CA ASN A 116 -5.32 0.55 20.37
C ASN A 116 -5.50 1.00 18.91
N ARG A 117 -6.69 1.49 18.56
CA ARG A 117 -6.96 2.15 17.27
C ARG A 117 -7.18 3.64 17.49
N ILE A 118 -6.80 4.44 16.49
CA ILE A 118 -7.01 5.88 16.49
C ILE A 118 -8.51 6.18 16.65
N VAL A 119 -8.84 7.13 17.53
CA VAL A 119 -10.19 7.67 17.63
C VAL A 119 -10.41 8.70 16.52
N GLY A 120 -11.55 8.62 15.82
CA GLY A 120 -11.88 9.61 14.78
C GLY A 120 -12.13 11.02 15.32
N SER A 121 -12.25 11.97 14.39
CA SER A 121 -12.59 13.38 14.63
C SER A 121 -11.58 14.16 15.49
N GLN A 122 -10.32 13.74 15.48
CA GLN A 122 -9.22 14.48 16.08
C GLN A 122 -8.65 15.52 15.11
N THR A 123 -8.04 16.57 15.65
CA THR A 123 -7.31 17.58 14.85
C THR A 123 -5.82 17.29 14.90
N PHE A 124 -5.17 17.36 13.74
CA PHE A 124 -3.73 17.17 13.58
C PHE A 124 -3.14 18.31 12.76
N ASP A 125 -1.83 18.55 12.94
CA ASP A 125 -1.06 19.43 12.07
C ASP A 125 -0.58 18.64 10.84
N ARG A 126 -0.33 19.34 9.72
CA ARG A 126 0.36 18.75 8.56
C ARG A 126 1.87 18.82 8.80
N ARG A 127 2.55 17.72 8.51
CA ARG A 127 4.01 17.66 8.52
C ARG A 127 4.60 18.40 7.32
N LEU A 128 5.03 19.64 7.53
CA LEU A 128 5.40 20.59 6.46
C LEU A 128 6.70 20.26 5.72
N ASP A 129 7.57 19.42 6.29
CA ASP A 129 8.80 18.95 5.66
C ASP A 129 8.60 17.69 4.80
N ALA A 130 7.38 17.13 4.77
CA ALA A 130 7.02 16.03 3.89
C ALA A 130 6.28 16.52 2.63
N SER A 131 6.43 15.76 1.56
CA SER A 131 5.72 16.00 0.30
C SER A 131 4.22 15.78 0.44
N VAL A 132 3.45 16.51 -0.35
CA VAL A 132 2.04 16.25 -0.62
C VAL A 132 1.97 15.59 -2.00
N THR A 133 1.29 14.45 -2.08
CA THR A 133 0.93 13.81 -3.35
C THR A 133 -0.50 14.19 -3.70
N THR A 134 -0.75 14.62 -4.93
CA THR A 134 -2.10 14.88 -5.44
C THR A 134 -2.38 14.00 -6.64
N THR A 135 -3.57 13.41 -6.68
CA THR A 135 -4.06 12.61 -7.81
C THR A 135 -5.53 12.90 -8.06
N ARG A 136 -6.06 12.43 -9.20
CA ARG A 136 -7.50 12.41 -9.45
C ARG A 136 -8.07 11.03 -9.13
N GLY A 137 -9.37 10.96 -9.05
CA GLY A 137 -10.10 9.71 -8.97
C GLY A 137 -11.56 9.89 -9.32
N ARG A 138 -12.31 8.82 -9.09
CA ARG A 138 -13.77 8.79 -9.20
C ARG A 138 -14.34 8.01 -8.02
N ILE A 139 -15.60 8.25 -7.72
CA ILE A 139 -16.38 7.47 -6.78
C ILE A 139 -17.43 6.71 -7.58
N VAL A 140 -17.49 5.39 -7.43
CA VAL A 140 -18.50 4.55 -8.08
C VAL A 140 -19.17 3.70 -7.01
N ASP A 141 -20.48 3.87 -6.83
CA ASP A 141 -21.27 3.19 -5.80
C ASP A 141 -20.66 3.28 -4.38
N GLY A 142 -20.12 4.45 -4.02
CA GLY A 142 -19.48 4.71 -2.72
C GLY A 142 -18.04 4.21 -2.60
N VAL A 143 -17.44 3.70 -3.68
CA VAL A 143 -16.04 3.25 -3.72
C VAL A 143 -15.20 4.29 -4.44
N LEU A 144 -14.23 4.87 -3.73
CA LEU A 144 -13.19 5.72 -4.31
C LEU A 144 -12.21 4.86 -5.10
N GLU A 145 -11.91 5.25 -6.33
CA GLU A 145 -10.85 4.69 -7.17
C GLU A 145 -9.98 5.83 -7.72
N THR A 146 -8.68 5.80 -7.48
CA THR A 146 -7.76 6.84 -7.95
C THR A 146 -7.09 6.49 -9.27
N ASP A 147 -6.70 7.53 -10.01
CA ASP A 147 -5.65 7.44 -11.01
C ASP A 147 -4.31 7.05 -10.35
N ALA A 148 -3.35 6.63 -11.17
CA ALA A 148 -2.02 6.25 -10.71
C ALA A 148 -1.25 7.46 -10.18
N PHE A 149 -0.50 7.27 -9.09
CA PHE A 149 0.34 8.29 -8.48
C PHE A 149 1.58 7.68 -7.81
N ASP A 150 2.59 8.51 -7.54
CA ASP A 150 3.74 8.09 -6.76
C ASP A 150 3.62 8.60 -5.32
N ILE A 151 3.98 7.77 -4.35
CA ILE A 151 3.94 8.12 -2.93
C ILE A 151 5.16 7.59 -2.18
N GLU A 152 5.58 8.38 -1.20
CA GLU A 152 6.63 8.01 -0.26
C GLU A 152 6.04 7.96 1.16
N MET A 153 6.26 6.85 1.87
CA MET A 153 5.76 6.64 3.22
C MET A 153 6.89 6.29 4.19
N PRO A 154 7.02 6.98 5.33
CA PRO A 154 8.02 6.65 6.32
C PRO A 154 7.65 5.33 7.02
N MET A 155 8.46 4.31 6.82
CA MET A 155 8.28 2.99 7.42
C MET A 155 9.35 2.73 8.47
N ALA A 156 8.97 1.96 9.48
CA ALA A 156 9.88 1.50 10.51
C ALA A 156 9.61 0.03 10.82
N PHE A 157 10.58 -0.85 10.53
CA PHE A 157 10.50 -2.28 10.82
C PHE A 157 11.75 -2.75 11.54
N PHE A 158 11.59 -3.40 12.69
CA PHE A 158 12.72 -3.94 13.47
C PHE A 158 13.89 -2.94 13.64
N ASN A 159 13.58 -1.70 14.04
CA ASN A 159 14.54 -0.58 14.18
C ASN A 159 15.27 -0.15 12.89
N VAL A 160 14.82 -0.62 11.73
CA VAL A 160 15.22 -0.11 10.42
C VAL A 160 14.20 0.94 10.00
N PHE A 161 14.66 2.15 9.74
CA PHE A 161 13.85 3.27 9.28
C PHE A 161 14.16 3.53 7.81
N PHE A 162 13.13 3.59 6.98
CA PHE A 162 13.28 3.81 5.55
C PHE A 162 12.01 4.43 4.98
N ASP A 163 12.16 5.14 3.88
CA ASP A 163 11.04 5.70 3.14
C ASP A 163 10.63 4.70 2.05
N LEU A 164 9.45 4.10 2.21
CA LEU A 164 8.87 3.19 1.24
C LEU A 164 8.31 4.00 0.08
N GLN A 165 8.94 3.87 -1.09
CA GLN A 165 8.45 4.48 -2.32
C GLN A 165 7.59 3.47 -3.08
N LEU A 166 6.35 3.85 -3.36
CA LEU A 166 5.43 3.12 -4.23
C LEU A 166 5.23 3.93 -5.51
N SER A 167 5.58 3.33 -6.65
CA SER A 167 5.31 3.88 -7.97
C SER A 167 4.02 3.34 -8.56
N GLU A 168 3.37 4.11 -9.44
CA GLU A 168 2.10 3.72 -10.08
C GLU A 168 1.05 3.27 -9.03
N ALA A 169 1.09 3.87 -7.86
CA ALA A 169 0.22 3.52 -6.75
C ALA A 169 -1.23 3.93 -7.04
N ARG A 170 -2.17 3.14 -6.52
CA ARG A 170 -3.61 3.33 -6.65
C ARG A 170 -4.28 3.07 -5.32
N ILE A 171 -5.35 3.81 -5.05
CA ILE A 171 -6.24 3.55 -3.91
C ILE A 171 -7.57 3.05 -4.44
N ARG A 172 -8.07 2.01 -3.81
CA ARG A 172 -9.49 1.62 -3.88
C ARG A 172 -10.03 1.48 -2.47
N GLY A 173 -11.04 2.26 -2.11
CA GLY A 173 -11.60 2.23 -0.77
C GLY A 173 -13.10 2.47 -0.74
N GLU A 174 -13.81 1.65 0.03
CA GLU A 174 -15.23 1.81 0.33
C GLU A 174 -15.39 2.88 1.41
N MET A 175 -16.12 3.95 1.08
CA MET A 175 -16.40 5.01 2.03
C MET A 175 -17.60 4.65 2.89
N HIS A 176 -17.47 4.86 4.19
CA HIS A 176 -18.51 4.63 5.17
C HIS A 176 -19.31 5.91 5.43
N GLU A 177 -20.55 5.76 5.91
CA GLU A 177 -21.43 6.89 6.24
C GLU A 177 -20.86 7.80 7.34
N ASP A 178 -19.96 7.29 8.17
CA ASP A 178 -19.28 8.06 9.22
C ASP A 178 -18.08 8.86 8.71
N GLY A 179 -17.76 8.78 7.41
CA GLY A 179 -16.62 9.44 6.78
C GLY A 179 -15.31 8.67 6.88
N GLY A 180 -15.31 7.47 7.47
CA GLY A 180 -14.20 6.53 7.38
C GLY A 180 -14.12 5.84 6.01
N MET A 181 -13.03 5.11 5.78
CA MET A 181 -12.85 4.32 4.56
C MET A 181 -12.08 3.03 4.86
N VAL A 182 -12.51 1.92 4.27
CA VAL A 182 -11.77 0.65 4.29
C VAL A 182 -11.34 0.33 2.87
N GLY A 183 -10.06 0.01 2.68
CA GLY A 183 -9.55 -0.14 1.34
C GLY A 183 -8.16 -0.73 1.20
N VAL A 184 -7.65 -0.60 -0.01
CA VAL A 184 -6.34 -1.06 -0.43
C VAL A 184 -5.60 0.10 -1.09
N LEU A 185 -4.36 0.34 -0.66
CA LEU A 185 -3.34 1.09 -1.37
C LEU A 185 -2.40 0.06 -1.99
N ALA A 186 -2.31 0.00 -3.32
CA ALA A 186 -1.41 -0.92 -4.01
C ALA A 186 -0.50 -0.14 -4.95
N GLY A 187 0.72 -0.62 -5.17
CA GLY A 187 1.69 0.02 -6.06
C GLY A 187 2.92 -0.84 -6.28
N ALA A 188 3.87 -0.32 -7.06
CA ALA A 188 5.09 -0.99 -7.45
C ALA A 188 6.27 -0.58 -6.55
N VAL A 189 6.96 -1.56 -5.95
CA VAL A 189 8.19 -1.37 -5.17
C VAL A 189 9.38 -1.81 -6.03
N SER A 190 10.38 -0.95 -6.21
CA SER A 190 11.56 -1.31 -7.00
C SER A 190 12.42 -2.37 -6.30
N MET A 191 12.99 -3.31 -7.07
CA MET A 191 13.89 -4.32 -6.49
C MET A 191 15.10 -3.69 -5.79
N GLU A 192 15.63 -2.57 -6.30
CA GLU A 192 16.78 -1.91 -5.66
C GLU A 192 16.41 -1.39 -4.29
N GLN A 193 15.22 -0.80 -4.12
CA GLN A 193 14.74 -0.35 -2.83
C GLN A 193 14.64 -1.51 -1.84
N ILE A 194 14.11 -2.66 -2.27
CA ILE A 194 14.04 -3.87 -1.42
C ILE A 194 15.45 -4.36 -1.05
N TYR A 195 16.42 -4.30 -1.97
CA TYR A 195 17.82 -4.63 -1.67
C TYR A 195 18.45 -3.66 -0.67
N GLU A 196 18.18 -2.36 -0.78
CA GLU A 196 18.67 -1.36 0.16
C GLU A 196 18.10 -1.58 1.56
N ILE A 197 16.80 -1.84 1.67
CA ILE A 197 16.15 -2.23 2.94
C ILE A 197 16.79 -3.51 3.50
N GLY A 198 17.06 -4.50 2.64
CA GLY A 198 17.77 -5.72 3.00
C GLY A 198 19.16 -5.45 3.59
N ARG A 199 19.95 -4.57 2.96
CA ARG A 199 21.30 -4.20 3.43
C ARG A 199 21.24 -3.47 4.77
N MET A 200 20.24 -2.60 4.96
CA MET A 200 20.03 -1.92 6.24
C MET A 200 19.70 -2.93 7.35
N ALA A 201 18.82 -3.89 7.07
CA ALA A 201 18.49 -4.96 8.01
C ALA A 201 19.69 -5.86 8.34
N ASP A 202 20.49 -6.25 7.33
CA ASP A 202 21.71 -7.05 7.54
C ASP A 202 22.70 -6.34 8.48
N GLY A 203 22.87 -5.02 8.30
CA GLY A 203 23.74 -4.21 9.15
C GLY A 203 23.20 -3.96 10.56
N ALA A 204 21.89 -3.73 10.70
CA ALA A 204 21.27 -3.36 11.98
C ALA A 204 20.95 -4.57 12.86
N GLN A 205 20.66 -5.73 12.27
CA GLN A 205 20.16 -6.92 12.96
C GLN A 205 21.11 -8.13 12.84
N GLU A 206 22.31 -7.94 12.30
CA GLU A 206 23.28 -9.01 12.00
C GLU A 206 22.66 -10.17 11.17
N LEU A 207 21.68 -9.83 10.33
CA LEU A 207 21.03 -10.75 9.41
C LEU A 207 21.86 -10.91 8.12
N GLN A 208 21.49 -11.88 7.29
CA GLN A 208 22.06 -12.08 5.95
C GLN A 208 20.94 -12.35 4.93
N ILE A 209 19.95 -11.47 4.87
CA ILE A 209 18.79 -11.58 3.98
C ILE A 209 19.09 -11.07 2.57
N THR A 210 20.00 -10.12 2.38
CA THR A 210 20.25 -9.50 1.05
C THR A 210 20.61 -10.52 -0.03
N PRO A 211 21.53 -11.51 0.19
CA PRO A 211 21.85 -12.51 -0.84
C PRO A 211 20.65 -13.36 -1.25
N THR A 212 19.76 -13.65 -0.31
CA THR A 212 18.51 -14.40 -0.56
C THR A 212 17.55 -13.56 -1.40
N LEU A 213 17.38 -12.28 -1.06
CA LEU A 213 16.56 -11.35 -1.85
C LEU A 213 17.07 -11.24 -3.29
N GLN A 214 18.39 -11.10 -3.49
CA GLN A 214 19.00 -11.02 -4.83
C GLN A 214 18.76 -12.27 -5.69
N MET A 215 18.58 -13.44 -5.07
CA MET A 215 18.23 -14.67 -5.76
C MET A 215 16.73 -14.78 -6.07
N LEU A 216 15.87 -14.28 -5.18
CA LEU A 216 14.42 -14.47 -5.25
C LEU A 216 13.71 -13.36 -6.03
N LEU A 217 14.00 -12.09 -5.76
CA LEU A 217 13.23 -10.96 -6.31
C LEU A 217 13.17 -10.94 -7.84
N PRO A 218 14.24 -11.25 -8.61
CA PRO A 218 14.12 -11.30 -10.07
C PRO A 218 13.12 -12.35 -10.58
N ARG A 219 12.76 -13.34 -9.74
CA ARG A 219 11.75 -14.36 -10.03
C ARG A 219 10.35 -13.99 -9.55
N TRP A 220 10.18 -12.86 -8.88
CA TRP A 220 8.89 -12.39 -8.38
C TRP A 220 8.51 -11.04 -8.94
N ALA A 221 9.46 -10.26 -9.43
CA ALA A 221 9.20 -9.02 -10.16
C ALA A 221 8.24 -9.28 -11.33
N ASP A 222 7.25 -8.40 -11.43
CA ASP A 222 6.04 -8.54 -12.23
C ASP A 222 5.60 -7.23 -12.88
N LEU A 223 6.10 -6.10 -12.38
CA LEU A 223 5.78 -4.78 -12.90
C LEU A 223 6.99 -4.05 -13.50
N LEU A 224 6.66 -3.09 -14.37
CA LEU A 224 7.58 -2.11 -14.95
C LEU A 224 8.80 -2.75 -15.62
N PRO A 225 8.62 -3.41 -16.79
CA PRO A 225 9.71 -3.97 -17.56
C PRO A 225 10.68 -2.87 -18.02
N GLY A 226 11.98 -3.10 -17.81
CA GLY A 226 13.03 -2.22 -18.34
C GLY A 226 13.25 -2.41 -19.84
N ASP A 227 14.23 -1.70 -20.39
CA ASP A 227 14.56 -1.74 -21.84
C ASP A 227 14.93 -3.14 -22.35
N ASP A 228 15.42 -4.02 -21.46
CA ASP A 228 15.74 -5.41 -21.78
C ASP A 228 14.57 -6.39 -21.60
N GLY A 229 13.37 -5.86 -21.31
CA GLY A 229 12.13 -6.59 -21.13
C GLY A 229 11.99 -7.27 -19.77
N ARG A 230 12.94 -7.10 -18.83
CA ARG A 230 12.84 -7.70 -17.50
C ARG A 230 12.12 -6.75 -16.54
N CYS A 231 11.13 -7.27 -15.81
CA CYS A 231 10.49 -6.50 -14.74
C CYS A 231 11.48 -6.11 -13.66
N THR A 232 11.30 -4.89 -13.18
CA THR A 232 12.20 -4.25 -12.22
C THR A 232 11.54 -3.98 -10.87
N HIS A 233 10.22 -4.13 -10.81
CA HIS A 233 9.41 -3.85 -9.63
C HIS A 233 8.58 -5.06 -9.23
N LEU A 234 8.27 -5.14 -7.94
CA LEU A 234 7.28 -6.04 -7.37
C LEU A 234 6.01 -5.25 -7.05
N SER A 235 4.86 -5.75 -7.48
CA SER A 235 3.57 -5.26 -6.98
C SER A 235 3.40 -5.59 -5.51
N ALA A 236 2.88 -4.63 -4.75
CA ALA A 236 2.58 -4.77 -3.34
C ALA A 236 1.25 -4.09 -3.00
N ALA A 237 0.51 -4.69 -2.06
CA ALA A 237 -0.72 -4.13 -1.55
C ALA A 237 -0.66 -3.91 -0.03
N LEU A 238 -1.24 -2.81 0.43
CA LEU A 238 -1.48 -2.49 1.82
C LEU A 238 -2.98 -2.31 2.05
N THR A 239 -3.53 -3.03 3.02
CA THR A 239 -4.90 -2.81 3.49
C THR A 239 -4.92 -1.68 4.53
N PHE A 240 -5.98 -0.88 4.52
CA PHE A 240 -6.15 0.17 5.52
C PHE A 240 -7.61 0.29 5.97
N GLU A 241 -7.76 0.85 7.16
CA GLU A 241 -8.99 1.40 7.71
C GLU A 241 -8.66 2.81 8.17
N SER A 242 -9.44 3.79 7.71
CA SER A 242 -9.27 5.20 8.07
C SER A 242 -10.47 5.68 8.89
N VAL A 243 -10.21 6.71 9.70
CA VAL A 243 -11.22 7.42 10.47
C VAL A 243 -11.16 8.90 10.10
N PRO A 244 -12.28 9.66 10.20
CA PRO A 244 -12.27 11.09 9.95
C PRO A 244 -11.25 11.82 10.82
N ALA A 245 -10.64 12.87 10.28
CA ALA A 245 -9.75 13.75 11.01
C ALA A 245 -9.91 15.20 10.49
N PHE A 246 -9.42 16.16 11.26
CA PHE A 246 -9.38 17.56 10.88
C PHE A 246 -7.93 18.03 10.80
N VAL A 247 -7.66 18.94 9.87
CA VAL A 247 -6.40 19.69 9.78
C VAL A 247 -6.71 21.18 9.87
N TYR A 248 -5.75 21.98 10.34
CA TYR A 248 -5.92 23.44 10.29
C TYR A 248 -5.90 23.94 8.84
N GLU A 249 -6.75 24.90 8.54
CA GLU A 249 -6.98 25.41 7.18
C GLU A 249 -5.70 26.02 6.56
N ASP A 250 -4.85 26.66 7.37
CA ASP A 250 -3.60 27.28 6.93
C ASP A 250 -2.50 26.26 6.56
N VAL A 251 -2.69 25.00 6.94
CA VAL A 251 -1.80 23.88 6.61
C VAL A 251 -2.50 22.76 5.83
N ALA A 252 -3.72 23.01 5.33
CA ALA A 252 -4.34 22.11 4.35
C ALA A 252 -3.54 22.20 3.02
N PRO A 253 -3.35 21.07 2.31
CA PRO A 253 -2.72 21.06 0.99
C PRO A 253 -3.49 21.86 -0.08
#